data_AF-A0A1J4UBI2-F1
#
_entry.id   AF-A0A1J4UBI2-F1
#
_cell.length_a   1.000
_cell.length_b   1.000
_cell.length_c   1.000
_cell.angle_alpha   90.00
_cell.angle_beta   90.00
_cell.angle_gamma   90.00
#
_symmetry.space_group_name_H-M   'P 1'
#
loop_
_entity.id
_entity.type
_entity.pdbx_description
1 polymer ?
#
loop_
_entity_poly.entity_id
_entity_poly.type
_entity_poly.pdbx_seq_one_letter_code
_entity_poly.pdbx_strand_id
1 'polypeptide(L)'
;MKIIRNCPPGKEFLFKLPNGTVVGKAKNISEFTDIIKILPLPSLIYHTEGRHFSAWLEMVGEKTAATALRSMPINHATIRISVLRALKG
;
A
#
# COMPACT_ATOMS: atom_id res chain seq x y z
N MET A 1 -7.83 0.39 -22.28
CA MET A 1 -6.87 -0.50 -21.59
C MET A 1 -5.84 0.35 -20.85
N LYS A 2 -5.84 0.39 -19.52
CA LYS A 2 -4.85 1.17 -18.76
C LYS A 2 -3.53 0.38 -18.80
N ILE A 3 -2.46 0.97 -19.33
CA ILE A 3 -1.14 0.33 -19.35
C ILE A 3 -0.70 0.16 -17.89
N ILE A 4 -0.49 -1.10 -17.47
CA ILE A 4 0.07 -1.40 -16.14
C ILE A 4 1.55 -1.05 -16.18
N ARG A 5 1.96 -0.03 -15.41
CA ARG A 5 3.36 0.36 -15.28
C ARG A 5 3.94 -0.26 -14.02
N ASN A 6 5.03 -1.00 -14.17
CA ASN A 6 5.82 -1.47 -13.04
C ASN A 6 6.75 -0.35 -12.55
N CYS A 7 7.07 -0.37 -11.27
CA CYS A 7 8.15 0.41 -10.71
C CYS A 7 9.51 -0.06 -11.29
N PRO A 8 10.58 0.75 -11.13
CA PRO A 8 11.93 0.31 -11.47
C PRO A 8 12.32 -0.98 -10.73
N PRO A 9 13.18 -1.83 -11.33
CA PRO A 9 13.71 -3.02 -10.65
C PRO A 9 14.36 -2.66 -9.31
N GLY A 10 14.08 -3.43 -8.27
CA GLY A 10 14.59 -3.18 -6.91
C GLY A 10 13.85 -2.09 -6.13
N LYS A 11 12.78 -1.51 -6.71
CA LYS A 11 11.91 -0.52 -6.06
C LYS A 11 10.52 -1.08 -5.73
N GLU A 12 10.34 -2.39 -5.81
CA GLU A 12 9.07 -3.03 -5.45
C GLU A 12 8.74 -2.81 -3.97
N PHE A 13 7.44 -2.72 -3.67
CA PHE A 13 7.01 -2.66 -2.29
C PHE A 13 7.12 -4.04 -1.65
N LEU A 14 7.88 -4.16 -0.56
CA LEU A 14 7.94 -5.36 0.26
C LEU A 14 7.01 -5.21 1.46
N PHE A 15 5.95 -6.00 1.48
CA PHE A 15 5.05 -6.08 2.63
C PHE A 15 5.70 -6.94 3.71
N LYS A 16 5.77 -6.41 4.92
CA LYS A 16 6.43 -7.01 6.07
C LYS A 16 5.52 -7.01 7.27
N LEU A 17 5.66 -8.03 8.11
CA LEU A 17 5.20 -7.99 9.49
C LEU A 17 6.10 -7.04 10.31
N PRO A 18 5.66 -6.59 11.50
CA PRO A 18 6.47 -5.73 12.36
C PRO A 18 7.85 -6.29 12.71
N ASN A 19 7.99 -7.62 12.76
CA ASN A 19 9.25 -8.32 13.00
C ASN A 19 10.18 -8.40 11.78
N GLY A 20 9.80 -7.81 10.64
CA GLY A 20 10.58 -7.78 9.41
C GLY A 20 10.31 -8.93 8.44
N THR A 21 9.55 -9.97 8.83
CA THR A 21 9.19 -11.09 7.94
C THR A 21 8.44 -10.58 6.73
N VAL A 22 8.96 -10.84 5.53
CA VAL A 22 8.31 -10.47 4.26
C VAL A 22 7.14 -11.42 3.99
N VAL A 23 5.97 -10.86 3.72
CA VAL A 23 4.70 -11.59 3.47
C VAL A 23 4.09 -11.27 2.10
N GLY A 24 4.74 -10.42 1.31
CA GLY A 24 4.29 -10.08 -0.04
C GLY A 24 5.21 -9.10 -0.74
N LYS A 25 5.04 -8.98 -2.05
CA LYS A 25 5.79 -8.06 -2.91
C LYS A 25 4.88 -7.53 -4.01
N ALA A 26 4.91 -6.23 -4.30
CA ALA A 26 4.19 -5.62 -5.42
C ALA A 26 5.11 -4.75 -6.27
N LYS A 27 5.06 -4.93 -7.60
CA LYS A 27 5.79 -4.06 -8.55
C LYS A 27 4.92 -2.98 -9.19
N ASN A 28 3.61 -3.01 -9.00
CA ASN A 28 2.67 -2.03 -9.55
C ASN A 28 1.44 -1.89 -8.65
N ILE A 29 0.59 -0.91 -8.97
CA ILE A 29 -0.61 -0.58 -8.18
C ILE A 29 -1.67 -1.68 -8.21
N SER A 30 -1.77 -2.44 -9.31
CA SER A 30 -2.70 -3.55 -9.40
C SER A 30 -2.35 -4.62 -8.38
N GLU A 31 -1.10 -5.10 -8.40
CA GLU A 31 -0.59 -6.09 -7.45
C GLU A 31 -0.63 -5.60 -6.01
N PHE A 32 -0.28 -4.33 -5.79
CA PHE A 32 -0.35 -3.71 -4.47
C PHE A 32 -1.79 -3.78 -3.94
N THR A 33 -2.77 -3.37 -4.75
CA THR A 33 -4.20 -3.39 -4.38
C THR A 33 -4.69 -4.81 -4.13
N ASP A 34 -4.29 -5.78 -4.94
CA ASP A 34 -4.67 -7.17 -4.77
C ASP A 34 -4.11 -7.76 -3.48
N ILE A 35 -2.85 -7.46 -3.15
CA ILE A 35 -2.24 -7.88 -1.88
C ILE A 35 -2.96 -7.23 -0.70
N ILE A 36 -3.30 -5.93 -0.76
CA ILE A 36 -4.03 -5.25 0.33
C ILE A 36 -5.38 -5.93 0.65
N LYS A 37 -6.03 -6.62 -0.29
CA LYS A 37 -7.28 -7.36 -0.01
C LYS A 37 -7.06 -8.51 0.99
N ILE A 38 -5.89 -9.14 0.97
CA ILE A 38 -5.59 -10.37 1.74
C ILE A 38 -4.42 -10.21 2.74
N LEU A 39 -3.73 -9.07 2.74
CA LEU A 39 -2.55 -8.82 3.58
C LEU A 39 -2.86 -9.05 5.07
N PRO A 40 -2.01 -9.74 5.85
CA PRO A 40 -2.21 -9.89 7.29
C PRO A 40 -2.41 -8.54 8.00
N LEU A 41 -3.38 -8.47 8.92
CA LEU A 41 -3.72 -7.22 9.62
C LEU A 41 -2.51 -6.55 10.30
N PRO A 42 -1.59 -7.28 10.97
CA PRO A 42 -0.40 -6.67 11.57
C PRO A 42 0.51 -5.97 10.54
N SER A 43 0.65 -6.52 9.34
CA SER A 43 1.43 -5.89 8.26
C SER A 43 0.73 -4.64 7.74
N LEU A 44 -0.59 -4.71 7.57
CA LEU A 44 -1.40 -3.59 7.11
C LEU A 44 -1.32 -2.39 8.06
N ILE A 45 -1.44 -2.64 9.38
CA ILE A 45 -1.29 -1.61 10.42
C ILE A 45 0.11 -1.03 10.37
N TYR A 46 1.13 -1.89 10.44
CA TYR A 46 2.54 -1.49 10.44
C TYR A 46 2.90 -0.53 9.31
N HIS A 47 2.50 -0.86 8.07
CA HIS A 47 2.83 -0.02 6.93
C HIS A 47 1.95 1.23 6.77
N THR A 48 0.72 1.20 7.28
CA THR A 48 -0.16 2.36 7.25
C THR A 48 0.30 3.41 8.26
N GLU A 49 0.54 3.01 9.51
CA GLU A 49 1.00 3.90 10.59
C GLU A 49 2.41 4.44 10.30
N GLY A 50 3.30 3.59 9.78
CA GLY A 50 4.64 4.00 9.36
C GLY A 50 4.68 4.86 8.09
N ARG A 51 3.52 5.16 7.47
CA ARG A 51 3.41 5.91 6.20
C ARG A 51 4.19 5.29 5.03
N HIS A 52 4.50 4.00 5.11
CA HIS A 52 5.26 3.28 4.09
C HIS A 52 4.49 3.21 2.77
N PHE A 53 3.17 2.97 2.85
CA PHE A 53 2.31 2.92 1.67
C PHE A 53 2.29 4.23 0.89
N SER A 54 2.06 5.37 1.57
CA SER A 54 2.00 6.66 0.89
C SER A 54 3.35 7.07 0.29
N ALA A 55 4.46 6.77 0.96
CA ALA A 55 5.80 7.01 0.41
C ALA A 55 6.05 6.23 -0.89
N TRP A 56 5.68 4.96 -0.94
CA TRP A 56 5.85 4.16 -2.15
C TRP A 56 4.89 4.57 -3.28
N LEU A 57 3.63 4.85 -2.95
CA LEU A 57 2.65 5.35 -3.93
C LEU A 57 3.12 6.65 -4.59
N GLU A 58 3.69 7.57 -3.81
CA GLU A 58 4.26 8.80 -4.36
C GLU A 58 5.46 8.53 -5.28
N MET A 59 6.34 7.60 -4.90
CA MET A 59 7.48 7.19 -5.73
C MET A 59 7.04 6.62 -7.09
N VAL A 60 5.95 5.84 -7.14
CA VAL A 60 5.41 5.28 -8.40
C VAL A 60 4.44 6.23 -9.13
N GLY A 61 4.24 7.45 -8.61
CA GLY A 61 3.46 8.51 -9.26
C GLY A 61 1.99 8.59 -8.87
N GLU A 62 1.51 7.78 -7.93
CA GLU A 62 0.11 7.78 -7.44
C GLU A 62 -0.11 8.86 -6.37
N LYS A 63 0.10 10.13 -6.73
CA LYS A 63 0.05 11.26 -5.79
C LYS A 63 -1.29 11.42 -5.09
N THR A 64 -2.40 11.24 -5.81
CA THR A 64 -3.76 11.35 -5.23
C THR A 64 -3.98 10.31 -4.14
N ALA A 65 -3.64 9.04 -4.41
CA ALA A 65 -3.77 7.96 -3.45
C ALA A 65 -2.81 8.14 -2.26
N ALA A 66 -1.58 8.59 -2.51
CA ALA A 66 -0.62 8.92 -1.45
C ALA A 66 -1.15 10.00 -0.50
N THR A 67 -1.73 11.08 -1.04
CA THR A 67 -2.35 12.15 -0.25
C THR A 67 -3.58 11.64 0.51
N ALA A 68 -4.46 10.86 -0.14
CA ALA A 68 -5.63 10.29 0.52
C ALA A 68 -5.25 9.39 1.71
N LEU A 69 -4.20 8.56 1.56
CA LEU A 69 -3.68 7.75 2.66
C LEU A 69 -3.06 8.56 3.81
N ARG A 70 -2.46 9.73 3.53
CA ARG A 70 -1.88 10.59 4.56
C ARG A 70 -2.94 11.30 5.41
N SER A 71 -4.11 11.54 4.84
CA SER A 71 -5.18 12.30 5.46
C SER A 71 -6.32 11.44 6.02
N MET A 72 -6.35 10.13 5.70
CA MET A 72 -7.39 9.25 6.23
C MET A 72 -7.21 9.01 7.75
N PRO A 73 -8.30 8.89 8.52
CA PRO A 73 -8.22 8.47 9.90
C PRO A 73 -7.73 7.02 10.00
N ILE A 74 -6.87 6.74 10.99
CA ILE A 74 -6.41 5.38 11.28
C ILE A 74 -7.33 4.77 12.34
N ASN A 75 -8.05 3.72 11.95
CA ASN A 75 -8.81 2.86 12.84
C ASN A 75 -8.56 1.41 12.43
N HIS A 76 -7.95 0.61 13.31
CA HIS A 76 -7.52 -0.76 13.00
C HIS A 76 -8.67 -1.67 12.55
N ALA A 77 -9.90 -1.44 13.04
CA ALA A 77 -11.06 -2.23 12.65
C ALA A 77 -11.49 -1.99 11.19
N THR A 78 -11.25 -0.79 10.65
CA THR A 78 -11.66 -0.39 9.30
C THR A 78 -10.49 -0.16 8.34
N ILE A 79 -9.25 -0.31 8.81
CA ILE A 79 -8.04 0.13 8.12
C ILE A 79 -7.90 -0.45 6.70
N ARG A 80 -8.29 -1.71 6.49
CA ARG A 80 -8.27 -2.32 5.15
C ARG A 80 -9.20 -1.63 4.19
N ILE A 81 -10.42 -1.34 4.63
CA ILE A 81 -11.43 -0.66 3.81
C ILE A 81 -10.97 0.78 3.53
N SER A 82 -10.43 1.48 4.53
CA SER A 82 -9.91 2.84 4.38
C SER A 82 -8.76 2.91 3.37
N VAL A 83 -7.79 2.00 3.45
CA VAL A 83 -6.69 1.91 2.47
C VAL A 83 -7.24 1.63 1.07
N LEU A 84 -8.12 0.64 0.91
CA LEU A 84 -8.71 0.31 -0.40
C LEU A 84 -9.54 1.46 -0.99
N ARG A 85 -10.21 2.26 -0.16
CA ARG A 85 -10.91 3.48 -0.61
C ARG A 85 -9.92 4.54 -1.08
N ALA A 86 -8.86 4.80 -0.31
CA ALA A 86 -7.82 5.75 -0.69
C ALA A 86 -7.11 5.38 -2.00
N LEU A 87 -6.96 4.08 -2.30
CA LEU A 87 -6.38 3.60 -3.56
C LEU A 87 -7.30 3.74 -4.77
N LYS A 88 -8.62 3.85 -4.57
CA LYS A 88 -9.58 3.94 -5.67
C LYS A 88 -9.68 5.35 -6.26
N GLY A 89 -9.36 6.39 -5.46
CA GLY A 89 -9.47 7.79 -5.87
C GLY A 89 -10.92 8.19 -6.07
#